data_AF-W7UZ54-F1
#
_entry.id   AF-W7UZ54-F1
#
_cell.length_a   1.000
_cell.length_b   1.000
_cell.length_c   1.000
_cell.angle_alpha   90.00
_cell.angle_beta   90.00
_cell.angle_gamma   90.00
#
_symmetry.space_group_name_H-M   'P 1'
#
loop_
_entity.id
_entity.type
_entity.pdbx_description
1 polymer ?
#
loop_
_entity_poly.entity_id
_entity_poly.type
_entity_poly.pdbx_seq_one_letter_code
_entity_poly.pdbx_strand_id
1 'polypeptide(L)'
;MVKPSGWHLDKYDFVDGKYLFNRCHLIGYQLTGENANLSNLITGTRYMNIQGMLPFENKTAGYIKSTGNHVMYRITPVFDGNNLVATGVLMEAYSVEDNGQGLCFNVFCYNAQPGVVIDYSTGENHLDENSDVIILDPFVEDPAEPPVIDRDMPDSEDNQSQTYILNKNTKKIHYPWCSSVEDMAEHNKQEFTGDINEVISQGYSPCKRCNPS
;
A
#
# COMPACT_ATOMS: atom_id res chain seq x y z
N MET A 1 -14.65 -17.20 16.14
CA MET A 1 -13.74 -16.19 15.57
C MET A 1 -12.42 -16.89 15.26
N VAL A 2 -11.91 -16.79 14.04
CA VAL A 2 -10.62 -17.40 13.66
C VAL A 2 -9.47 -16.60 14.28
N LYS A 3 -8.53 -17.30 14.91
CA LYS A 3 -7.26 -16.76 15.41
C LYS A 3 -6.14 -17.63 14.83
N PRO A 4 -5.32 -17.11 13.90
CA PRO A 4 -4.19 -17.86 13.36
C PRO A 4 -3.12 -18.13 14.44
N SER A 5 -2.09 -18.90 14.09
CA SER A 5 -0.96 -19.18 14.97
C SER A 5 -0.25 -17.89 15.42
N GLY A 6 0.28 -17.87 16.65
CA GLY A 6 1.03 -16.72 17.17
C GLY A 6 0.18 -15.46 17.37
N TRP A 7 -1.14 -15.58 17.49
CA TRP A 7 -2.05 -14.43 17.60
C TRP A 7 -1.98 -13.77 18.98
N HIS A 8 -1.58 -12.49 19.00
CA HIS A 8 -1.70 -11.59 20.16
C HIS A 8 -2.53 -10.35 19.82
N LEU A 9 -3.15 -9.73 20.83
CA LEU A 9 -4.03 -8.58 20.66
C LEU A 9 -3.41 -7.31 21.24
N ASP A 10 -2.29 -6.90 20.67
CA ASP A 10 -1.53 -5.72 21.11
C ASP A 10 -1.85 -4.48 20.29
N LYS A 11 -1.68 -3.32 20.94
CA LYS A 11 -2.01 -2.02 20.38
C LYS A 11 -0.85 -1.04 20.47
N TYR A 12 -0.71 -0.24 19.43
CA TYR A 12 0.28 0.82 19.29
C TYR A 12 -0.39 2.06 18.67
N ASP A 13 -0.23 3.23 19.28
CA ASP A 13 -0.96 4.43 18.84
C ASP A 13 -0.54 4.94 17.46
N PHE A 14 0.69 4.64 17.02
CA PHE A 14 1.21 4.99 15.68
C PHE A 14 0.83 3.98 14.59
N VAL A 15 0.17 2.87 14.95
CA VAL A 15 -0.32 1.90 13.97
C VAL A 15 -1.73 2.31 13.56
N ASP A 16 -1.98 2.44 12.26
CA ASP A 16 -3.33 2.70 11.75
C ASP A 16 -4.33 1.62 12.20
N GLY A 17 -5.45 2.04 12.80
CA GLY A 17 -6.41 1.15 13.46
C GLY A 17 -5.94 0.59 14.81
N LYS A 18 -4.79 1.03 15.30
CA LYS A 18 -4.13 0.72 16.58
C LYS A 18 -3.68 -0.73 16.78
N TYR A 19 -4.25 -1.71 16.12
CA TYR A 19 -3.89 -3.13 16.32
C TYR A 19 -2.67 -3.51 15.48
N LEU A 20 -1.67 -4.14 16.11
CA LEU A 20 -0.48 -4.63 15.41
C LEU A 20 -0.86 -5.71 14.40
N PHE A 21 -1.52 -6.77 14.86
CA PHE A 21 -1.85 -7.93 14.03
C PHE A 21 -3.27 -7.87 13.49
N ASN A 22 -3.36 -8.18 12.20
CA ASN A 22 -4.57 -8.42 11.45
C ASN A 22 -4.68 -9.90 11.09
N ARG A 23 -5.92 -10.35 10.89
CA ARG A 23 -6.20 -11.61 10.20
C ARG A 23 -5.93 -11.37 8.72
N CYS A 24 -4.68 -11.57 8.32
CA CYS A 24 -4.21 -11.26 6.98
C CYS A 24 -4.59 -12.40 6.03
N HIS A 25 -5.31 -12.06 4.97
CA HIS A 25 -5.66 -13.01 3.92
C HIS A 25 -4.42 -13.33 3.10
N LEU A 26 -4.16 -14.62 2.84
CA LEU A 26 -3.15 -14.99 1.86
C LEU A 26 -3.61 -14.54 0.47
N ILE A 27 -4.83 -14.92 0.08
CA ILE A 27 -5.48 -14.40 -1.13
C ILE A 27 -6.61 -13.47 -0.72
N GLY A 28 -6.46 -12.18 -1.00
CA GLY A 28 -7.40 -11.14 -0.61
C GLY A 28 -8.84 -11.39 -1.02
N TYR A 29 -9.77 -11.00 -0.15
CA TYR A 29 -11.23 -11.15 -0.36
C TYR A 29 -11.70 -10.62 -1.71
N GLN A 30 -11.11 -9.53 -2.21
CA GLN A 30 -11.50 -8.95 -3.50
C GLN A 30 -11.26 -9.87 -4.71
N LEU A 31 -10.44 -10.91 -4.56
CA LEU A 31 -10.15 -11.91 -5.59
C LEU A 31 -10.96 -13.20 -5.42
N THR A 32 -11.41 -13.53 -4.21
CA THR A 32 -11.97 -14.85 -3.87
C THR A 32 -13.38 -14.81 -3.30
N GLY A 33 -13.79 -13.71 -2.67
CA GLY A 33 -15.00 -13.64 -1.86
C GLY A 33 -14.92 -14.42 -0.52
N GLU A 34 -13.75 -14.97 -0.18
CA GLU A 34 -13.54 -15.80 1.01
C GLU A 34 -13.05 -14.94 2.17
N ASN A 35 -13.75 -14.97 3.31
CA ASN A 35 -13.42 -14.12 4.46
C ASN A 35 -12.79 -14.91 5.62
N ALA A 36 -13.59 -15.71 6.34
CA ALA A 36 -13.15 -16.38 7.57
C ALA A 36 -12.60 -17.80 7.34
N ASN A 37 -11.94 -18.03 6.21
CA ASN A 37 -11.39 -19.33 5.85
C ASN A 37 -10.07 -19.57 6.58
N LEU A 38 -10.04 -20.57 7.48
CA LEU A 38 -8.87 -20.91 8.29
C LEU A 38 -7.63 -21.23 7.46
N SER A 39 -7.81 -21.79 6.26
CA SER A 39 -6.72 -22.13 5.35
C SER A 39 -6.18 -20.92 4.57
N ASN A 40 -6.83 -19.75 4.67
CA ASN A 40 -6.48 -18.53 3.93
C ASN A 40 -6.07 -17.38 4.86
N LEU A 41 -5.86 -17.62 6.16
CA LEU A 41 -5.57 -16.58 7.13
C LEU A 41 -4.28 -16.86 7.92
N ILE A 42 -3.43 -15.83 8.04
CA ILE A 42 -2.25 -15.84 8.90
C ILE A 42 -2.27 -14.62 9.85
N THR A 43 -1.45 -14.69 10.91
CA THR A 43 -1.15 -13.54 11.76
C THR A 43 -0.20 -12.63 10.99
N GLY A 44 -0.68 -11.48 10.54
CA GLY A 44 0.08 -10.53 9.73
C GLY A 44 0.01 -9.12 10.32
N THR A 45 1.09 -8.36 10.29
CA THR A 45 1.08 -6.96 10.76
C THR A 45 0.17 -6.08 9.91
N ARG A 46 -0.31 -4.97 10.48
CA ARG A 46 -1.03 -3.93 9.74
C ARG A 46 -0.21 -3.43 8.56
N TYR A 47 1.09 -3.18 8.77
CA TYR A 47 2.00 -2.72 7.72
C TYR A 47 2.13 -3.75 6.59
N MET A 48 2.40 -5.03 6.87
CA MET A 48 2.45 -6.05 5.82
C MET A 48 1.13 -6.12 5.05
N ASN A 49 0.00 -6.10 5.76
CA ASN A 49 -1.31 -6.23 5.15
C ASN A 49 -1.66 -5.05 4.22
N ILE A 50 -1.31 -3.81 4.58
CA ILE A 50 -1.72 -2.60 3.86
C ILE A 50 -0.62 -2.03 2.97
N GLN A 51 0.61 -1.93 3.46
CA GLN A 51 1.74 -1.38 2.71
C GLN A 51 2.47 -2.46 1.92
N GLY A 52 2.57 -3.67 2.48
CA GLY A 52 3.25 -4.80 1.84
C GLY A 52 2.43 -5.45 0.72
N MET A 53 1.24 -5.96 1.02
CA MET A 53 0.47 -6.84 0.12
C MET A 53 -0.54 -6.10 -0.76
N LEU A 54 -1.32 -5.18 -0.18
CA LEU A 54 -2.44 -4.52 -0.84
C LEU A 54 -2.11 -3.87 -2.21
N PRO A 55 -0.95 -3.22 -2.42
CA PRO A 55 -0.60 -2.68 -3.73
C PRO A 55 -0.58 -3.75 -4.83
N PHE A 56 -0.05 -4.94 -4.53
CA PHE A 56 0.05 -6.07 -5.47
C PHE A 56 -1.30 -6.74 -5.69
N GLU A 57 -2.12 -6.85 -4.64
CA GLU A 57 -3.50 -7.32 -4.76
C GLU A 57 -4.33 -6.40 -5.65
N ASN A 58 -4.20 -5.08 -5.46
CA ASN A 58 -4.89 -4.07 -6.27
C ASN A 58 -4.40 -4.08 -7.73
N LYS A 59 -3.09 -4.25 -7.96
CA LYS A 59 -2.53 -4.41 -9.31
C LYS A 59 -3.14 -5.64 -10.01
N THR A 60 -3.23 -6.75 -9.29
CA THR A 60 -3.80 -8.01 -9.79
C THR A 60 -5.29 -7.88 -10.09
N ALA A 61 -6.08 -7.36 -9.13
CA ALA A 61 -7.51 -7.13 -9.31
C ALA A 61 -7.80 -6.12 -10.42
N GLY A 62 -6.97 -5.08 -10.55
CA GLY A 62 -7.05 -4.07 -11.59
C GLY A 62 -6.84 -4.69 -12.98
N TYR A 63 -5.82 -5.52 -13.15
CA TYR A 63 -5.56 -6.24 -14.40
C TYR A 63 -6.74 -7.14 -14.80
N ILE A 64 -7.25 -7.96 -13.88
CA ILE A 64 -8.39 -8.86 -14.14
C ILE A 64 -9.62 -8.04 -14.56
N LYS A 65 -9.92 -6.93 -13.87
CA LYS A 65 -11.08 -6.09 -14.16
C LYS A 65 -10.98 -5.35 -15.49
N SER A 66 -9.80 -4.86 -15.86
CA SER A 66 -9.63 -4.07 -17.08
C SER A 66 -9.56 -4.92 -18.35
N THR A 67 -9.06 -6.15 -18.23
CA THR A 67 -8.82 -7.02 -19.40
C THR A 67 -9.81 -8.16 -19.52
N GLY A 68 -10.37 -8.65 -18.40
CA GLY A 68 -11.09 -9.92 -18.36
C GLY A 68 -10.19 -11.15 -18.47
N ASN A 69 -8.87 -10.98 -18.47
CA ASN A 69 -7.88 -12.06 -18.56
C ASN A 69 -7.68 -12.77 -17.21
N HIS A 70 -6.98 -13.91 -17.25
CA HIS A 70 -6.68 -14.73 -16.09
C HIS A 70 -5.27 -14.46 -15.56
N VAL A 71 -5.11 -14.70 -14.26
CA VAL A 71 -3.83 -14.57 -13.55
C VAL A 71 -3.55 -15.85 -12.79
N MET A 72 -2.38 -16.44 -13.02
CA MET A 72 -1.81 -17.42 -12.09
C MET A 72 -1.30 -16.65 -10.87
N TYR A 73 -1.92 -16.90 -9.71
CA TYR A 73 -1.65 -16.16 -8.48
C TYR A 73 -1.30 -17.14 -7.35
N ARG A 74 -0.17 -16.91 -6.67
CA ARG A 74 0.29 -17.76 -5.57
C ARG A 74 0.84 -16.92 -4.44
N ILE A 75 0.47 -17.28 -3.22
CA ILE A 75 0.89 -16.61 -2.00
C ILE A 75 1.38 -17.68 -1.04
N THR A 76 2.66 -17.63 -0.70
CA THR A 76 3.32 -18.64 0.13
C THR A 76 3.81 -17.99 1.42
N PRO A 77 3.18 -18.26 2.58
CA PRO A 77 3.73 -17.81 3.85
C PRO A 77 5.04 -18.54 4.13
N VAL A 78 6.05 -17.78 4.55
CA VAL A 78 7.39 -18.30 4.85
C VAL A 78 7.61 -18.23 6.34
N PHE A 79 7.83 -19.40 6.95
CA PHE A 79 8.17 -19.54 8.37
C PHE A 79 9.63 -19.94 8.50
N ASP A 80 10.32 -19.37 9.48
CA ASP A 80 11.62 -19.86 9.91
C ASP A 80 11.42 -20.95 10.98
N GLY A 81 11.91 -22.17 10.70
CA GLY A 81 11.78 -23.33 11.57
C GLY A 81 10.33 -23.59 12.03
N ASN A 82 10.13 -23.59 13.35
CA ASN A 82 8.83 -23.86 13.99
C ASN A 82 8.13 -22.57 14.46
N ASN A 83 8.48 -21.41 13.89
CA ASN A 83 7.88 -20.15 14.28
C ASN A 83 6.36 -20.16 14.09
N LEU A 84 5.63 -19.54 15.01
CA LEU A 84 4.16 -19.45 14.94
C LEU A 84 3.69 -18.29 14.06
N VAL A 85 4.54 -17.27 13.85
CA VAL A 85 4.30 -16.14 12.97
C VAL A 85 5.22 -16.25 11.76
N ALA A 86 4.68 -16.09 10.56
CA ALA A 86 5.46 -16.11 9.34
C ALA A 86 6.41 -14.89 9.31
N THR A 87 7.63 -15.06 8.81
CA THR A 87 8.57 -13.97 8.53
C THR A 87 8.02 -13.00 7.47
N GLY A 88 7.16 -13.51 6.59
CA GLY A 88 6.56 -12.78 5.50
C GLY A 88 5.80 -13.71 4.56
N VAL A 89 5.37 -13.16 3.44
CA VAL A 89 4.76 -13.92 2.36
C VAL A 89 5.51 -13.68 1.05
N LEU A 90 5.75 -14.75 0.30
CA LEU A 90 6.16 -14.65 -1.09
C LEU A 90 4.90 -14.52 -1.94
N MET A 91 4.78 -13.41 -2.68
CA MET A 91 3.66 -13.15 -3.58
C MET A 91 4.11 -13.23 -5.04
N GLU A 92 3.37 -14.01 -5.81
CA GLU A 92 3.66 -14.28 -7.22
C GLU A 92 2.40 -14.10 -8.05
N ALA A 93 2.51 -13.37 -9.16
CA ALA A 93 1.45 -13.24 -10.14
C ALA A 93 2.01 -13.27 -11.56
N TYR A 94 1.29 -13.93 -12.45
CA TYR A 94 1.60 -14.01 -13.88
C TYR A 94 0.31 -14.02 -14.71
N SER A 95 0.14 -13.04 -15.58
CA SER A 95 -0.98 -12.98 -16.52
C SER A 95 -0.83 -14.02 -17.63
N VAL A 96 -1.89 -14.79 -17.89
CA VAL A 96 -1.81 -16.00 -18.72
C VAL A 96 -1.86 -15.67 -20.21
N GLU A 97 -2.85 -14.89 -20.63
CA GLU A 97 -3.17 -14.64 -22.03
C GLU A 97 -2.14 -13.79 -22.75
N ASP A 98 -1.47 -12.89 -22.03
CA ASP A 98 -0.47 -11.98 -22.57
C ASP A 98 0.97 -12.38 -22.20
N ASN A 99 1.15 -13.59 -21.63
CA ASN A 99 2.44 -14.11 -21.19
C ASN A 99 3.20 -13.18 -20.22
N GLY A 100 2.50 -12.68 -19.20
CA GLY A 100 3.09 -11.84 -18.15
C GLY A 100 3.34 -10.38 -18.56
N GLN A 101 2.97 -9.96 -19.78
CA GLN A 101 3.23 -8.60 -20.27
C GLN A 101 2.45 -7.55 -19.47
N GLY A 102 1.18 -7.80 -19.14
CA GLY A 102 0.36 -6.89 -18.36
C GLY A 102 0.54 -7.05 -16.84
N LEU A 103 0.87 -8.26 -16.37
CA LEU A 103 1.11 -8.53 -14.96
C LEU A 103 2.13 -9.66 -14.76
N CYS A 104 3.32 -9.32 -14.27
CA CYS A 104 4.30 -10.29 -13.80
C CYS A 104 5.02 -9.72 -12.58
N PHE A 105 4.98 -10.43 -11.45
CA PHE A 105 5.78 -10.09 -10.27
C PHE A 105 6.09 -11.30 -9.40
N ASN A 106 7.18 -11.18 -8.64
CA ASN A 106 7.60 -12.09 -7.59
C ASN A 106 8.24 -11.23 -6.48
N VAL A 107 7.53 -11.06 -5.36
CA VAL A 107 7.91 -10.13 -4.30
C VAL A 107 7.77 -10.78 -2.93
N PHE A 108 8.67 -10.41 -2.00
CA PHE A 108 8.56 -10.84 -0.61
C PHE A 108 8.03 -9.68 0.24
N CYS A 109 6.88 -9.88 0.87
CA CYS A 109 6.27 -8.91 1.78
C CYS A 109 6.61 -9.33 3.21
N TYR A 110 7.50 -8.56 3.85
CA TYR A 110 7.92 -8.82 5.23
C TYR A 110 6.78 -8.62 6.21
N ASN A 111 6.61 -9.57 7.12
CA ASN A 111 5.66 -9.50 8.23
C ASN A 111 6.22 -8.66 9.38
N ALA A 112 6.61 -7.42 9.07
CA ALA A 112 7.21 -6.48 9.98
C ALA A 112 6.29 -5.27 10.20
N GLN A 113 6.52 -4.54 11.28
CA GLN A 113 5.86 -3.27 11.56
C GLN A 113 6.92 -2.27 12.01
N PRO A 114 7.14 -1.15 11.29
CA PRO A 114 8.06 -0.11 11.74
C PRO A 114 7.74 0.33 13.18
N GLY A 115 8.77 0.43 14.01
CA GLY A 115 8.65 0.77 15.45
C GLY A 115 8.25 -0.37 16.37
N VAL A 116 8.15 -1.61 15.88
CA VAL A 116 7.79 -2.78 16.69
C VAL A 116 8.75 -3.94 16.42
N VAL A 117 9.32 -4.50 17.48
CA VAL A 117 10.06 -5.76 17.46
C VAL A 117 9.09 -6.91 17.69
N ILE A 118 9.17 -7.95 16.87
CA ILE A 118 8.31 -9.14 16.93
C ILE A 118 9.16 -10.38 17.20
N ASP A 119 8.80 -11.15 18.22
CA ASP A 119 9.26 -12.53 18.37
C ASP A 119 8.40 -13.43 17.50
N TYR A 120 8.93 -13.83 16.33
CA TYR A 120 8.20 -14.68 15.39
C TYR A 120 7.90 -16.09 15.93
N SER A 121 8.66 -16.55 16.93
CA SER A 121 8.46 -17.88 17.50
C SER A 121 7.15 -17.97 18.30
N THR A 122 6.76 -16.89 18.97
CA THR A 122 5.60 -16.83 19.87
C THR A 122 4.51 -15.86 19.42
N GLY A 123 4.88 -14.84 18.65
CA GLY A 123 4.08 -13.66 18.31
C GLY A 123 4.13 -12.53 19.35
N GLU A 124 4.88 -12.68 20.44
CA GLU A 124 5.10 -11.59 21.39
C GLU A 124 5.78 -10.40 20.69
N ASN A 125 5.51 -9.19 21.18
CA ASN A 125 5.97 -7.97 20.54
C ASN A 125 6.15 -6.84 21.56
N HIS A 126 7.01 -5.89 21.22
CA HIS A 126 7.28 -4.69 22.01
C HIS A 126 7.73 -3.54 21.12
N LEU A 127 7.71 -2.33 21.66
CA LEU A 127 8.25 -1.15 21.00
C LEU A 127 9.73 -1.34 20.68
N ASP A 128 10.13 -0.93 19.48
CA ASP A 128 11.55 -0.81 19.15
C ASP A 128 12.11 0.50 19.71
N GLU A 129 12.75 0.44 20.87
CA GLU A 129 13.31 1.61 21.57
C GLU A 129 14.49 2.26 20.83
N ASN A 130 15.08 1.59 19.84
CA ASN A 130 16.20 2.11 19.04
C ASN A 130 15.78 2.59 17.65
N SER A 131 14.48 2.52 17.35
CA SER A 131 13.95 3.00 16.09
C SER A 131 13.94 4.52 16.07
N ASP A 132 14.62 5.14 15.11
CA ASP A 132 14.53 6.58 14.79
C ASP A 132 13.12 7.01 14.34
N VAL A 133 12.14 6.11 14.40
CA VAL A 133 10.70 6.41 14.37
C VAL A 133 10.34 7.15 15.66
N ILE A 134 10.87 8.36 15.79
CA ILE A 134 10.32 9.41 16.63
C ILE A 134 8.86 9.56 16.18
N ILE A 135 7.96 9.28 17.12
CA ILE A 135 6.54 9.65 17.18
C ILE A 135 6.13 10.52 15.99
N LEU A 136 5.67 9.88 14.91
CA LEU A 136 4.70 10.52 14.05
C LEU A 136 3.46 10.68 14.93
N ASP A 137 3.23 11.91 15.38
CA ASP A 137 1.97 12.31 15.99
C ASP A 137 0.83 11.66 15.19
N PRO A 138 -0.16 11.04 15.86
CA PRO A 138 -1.26 10.41 15.17
C PRO A 138 -1.92 11.50 14.32
N PHE A 139 -1.98 11.29 13.01
CA PHE A 139 -2.85 12.07 12.14
C PHE A 139 -4.28 11.80 12.62
N VAL A 140 -4.74 12.63 13.55
CA VAL A 140 -6.11 12.67 14.01
C VAL A 140 -6.91 13.17 12.83
N GLU A 141 -7.57 12.26 12.12
CA GLU A 141 -8.74 12.62 11.34
C GLU A 141 -9.85 13.03 12.33
N ASP A 142 -10.09 14.34 12.50
CA ASP A 142 -11.46 14.88 12.58
C ASP A 142 -11.44 16.42 12.35
N PRO A 143 -12.58 17.08 12.09
CA PRO A 143 -12.69 18.03 11.00
C PRO A 143 -12.82 19.47 11.53
N ALA A 144 -12.65 20.42 10.63
CA ALA A 144 -12.96 21.84 10.80
C ALA A 144 -11.87 22.72 11.44
N GLU A 145 -11.36 23.56 10.53
CA GLU A 145 -10.78 24.90 10.67
C GLU A 145 -9.26 25.06 10.91
N PRO A 146 -8.62 25.98 10.15
CA PRO A 146 -7.16 26.09 10.09
C PRO A 146 -6.63 27.12 11.11
N PRO A 147 -5.39 26.94 11.59
CA PRO A 147 -4.58 28.09 11.97
C PRO A 147 -3.30 28.20 11.15
N VAL A 148 -3.13 29.41 10.62
CA VAL A 148 -1.96 30.07 10.04
C VAL A 148 -0.62 29.62 10.63
N ILE A 149 0.33 29.30 9.74
CA ILE A 149 1.73 29.06 10.07
C ILE A 149 2.59 30.05 9.27
N ASP A 150 3.25 30.94 9.99
CA ASP A 150 4.36 31.75 9.50
C ASP A 150 5.65 31.02 9.90
N ARG A 151 6.39 30.48 8.91
CA ARG A 151 7.70 29.85 9.10
C ARG A 151 8.60 30.06 7.90
N ASP A 152 9.63 30.89 8.10
CA ASP A 152 10.87 30.86 7.31
C ASP A 152 11.67 29.58 7.62
N MET A 153 11.84 28.75 6.57
CA MET A 153 12.98 27.88 6.14
C MET A 153 13.72 26.94 7.15
N PRO A 154 14.49 25.91 6.70
CA PRO A 154 15.03 25.67 5.35
C PRO A 154 14.82 24.26 4.74
N ASP A 155 15.04 24.21 3.42
CA ASP A 155 15.07 23.05 2.53
C ASP A 155 16.00 21.90 2.97
N SER A 156 15.57 20.68 2.65
CA SER A 156 16.49 19.59 2.32
C SER A 156 15.94 18.82 1.12
N GLU A 157 16.59 19.03 -0.02
CA GLU A 157 16.34 18.42 -1.32
C GLU A 157 16.67 16.93 -1.33
N ASP A 158 15.72 16.11 -1.78
CA ASP A 158 15.99 14.92 -2.60
C ASP A 158 14.93 14.87 -3.71
N ASN A 159 15.16 15.68 -4.74
CA ASN A 159 14.20 15.95 -5.81
C ASN A 159 14.52 15.04 -7.02
N GLN A 160 14.02 13.80 -6.98
CA GLN A 160 13.80 13.07 -8.24
C GLN A 160 12.56 13.66 -8.90
N SER A 161 12.76 14.64 -9.78
CA SER A 161 11.68 15.32 -10.48
C SER A 161 10.86 14.33 -11.32
N GLN A 162 9.62 14.04 -10.90
CA GLN A 162 8.70 13.15 -11.59
C GLN A 162 7.83 13.95 -12.57
N THR A 163 7.66 13.43 -13.79
CA THR A 163 6.80 14.03 -14.82
C THR A 163 5.37 13.53 -14.69
N TYR A 164 4.41 14.46 -14.76
CA TYR A 164 2.97 14.26 -14.69
C TYR A 164 2.26 14.97 -15.85
N ILE A 165 1.06 14.48 -16.20
CA ILE A 165 0.13 15.11 -17.15
C ILE A 165 -1.09 15.62 -16.38
N LEU A 166 -1.34 16.91 -16.47
CA LEU A 166 -2.43 17.62 -15.81
C LEU A 166 -3.60 17.81 -16.76
N ASN A 167 -4.82 17.59 -16.26
CA ASN A 167 -6.05 17.93 -16.95
C ASN A 167 -6.60 19.26 -16.40
N LYS A 168 -6.48 20.34 -17.18
CA LYS A 168 -6.91 21.69 -16.77
C LYS A 168 -8.41 21.81 -16.51
N ASN A 169 -9.22 20.97 -17.17
CA ASN A 169 -10.68 20.98 -17.06
C ASN A 169 -11.14 20.20 -15.81
N THR A 170 -10.71 18.94 -15.67
CA THR A 170 -11.15 18.08 -14.55
C THR A 170 -10.33 18.27 -13.28
N LYS A 171 -9.24 19.05 -13.35
CA LYS A 171 -8.27 19.26 -12.27
C LYS A 171 -7.71 17.93 -11.76
N LYS A 172 -7.33 17.04 -12.70
CA LYS A 172 -6.74 15.73 -12.40
C LYS A 172 -5.27 15.65 -12.76
N ILE A 173 -4.50 14.95 -11.92
CA ILE A 173 -3.08 14.64 -12.13
C ILE A 173 -2.97 13.19 -12.63
N HIS A 174 -2.21 12.97 -13.68
CA HIS A 174 -1.99 11.66 -14.29
C HIS A 174 -0.50 11.37 -14.44
N TYR A 175 -0.09 10.11 -14.40
CA TYR A 175 1.20 9.72 -14.99
C TYR A 175 1.11 9.74 -16.53
N PRO A 176 2.23 9.97 -17.25
CA PRO A 176 2.25 9.97 -18.72
C PRO A 176 1.69 8.69 -19.36
N TRP A 177 1.82 7.55 -18.69
CA TRP A 177 1.32 6.26 -19.15
C TRP A 177 -0.15 5.99 -18.82
N CYS A 178 -0.84 6.89 -18.12
CA CYS A 178 -2.23 6.68 -17.72
C CYS A 178 -3.16 6.66 -18.95
N SER A 179 -3.94 5.59 -19.12
CA SER A 179 -4.90 5.45 -20.24
C SER A 179 -5.88 6.62 -20.38
N SER A 180 -6.22 7.29 -19.28
CA SER A 180 -7.07 8.50 -19.33
C SER A 180 -6.43 9.69 -20.04
N VAL A 181 -5.12 9.70 -20.24
CA VAL A 181 -4.41 10.76 -20.97
C VAL A 181 -4.71 10.69 -22.46
N GLU A 182 -4.95 9.50 -23.02
CA GLU A 182 -5.30 9.33 -24.44
C GLU A 182 -6.68 9.93 -24.75
N ASP A 183 -7.61 9.83 -23.79
CA ASP A 183 -8.98 10.36 -23.91
C ASP A 183 -9.07 11.89 -23.64
N MET A 184 -7.98 12.53 -23.22
CA MET A 184 -7.95 13.95 -22.91
C MET A 184 -7.85 14.79 -24.19
N ALA A 185 -8.69 15.82 -24.29
CA ALA A 185 -8.54 16.82 -25.34
C ALA A 185 -7.20 17.56 -25.19
N GLU A 186 -6.47 17.74 -26.29
CA GLU A 186 -5.09 18.24 -26.27
C GLU A 186 -4.95 19.62 -25.58
N HIS A 187 -5.89 20.52 -25.80
CA HIS A 187 -5.91 21.84 -25.16
C HIS A 187 -6.10 21.79 -23.63
N ASN A 188 -6.61 20.67 -23.10
CA ASN A 188 -6.79 20.44 -21.67
C ASN A 188 -5.58 19.77 -21.02
N LYS A 189 -4.61 19.28 -21.80
CA LYS A 189 -3.37 18.67 -21.28
C LYS A 189 -2.36 19.74 -20.90
N GLN A 190 -1.61 19.48 -19.85
CA GLN A 190 -0.41 20.23 -19.50
C GLN A 190 0.59 19.29 -18.86
N GLU A 191 1.80 19.26 -19.39
CA GLU A 191 2.90 18.53 -18.78
C GLU A 191 3.49 19.34 -17.62
N PHE A 192 3.83 18.66 -16.54
CA PHE A 192 4.44 19.24 -15.36
C PHE A 192 5.51 18.28 -14.84
N THR A 193 6.70 18.79 -14.56
CA THR A 193 7.79 18.02 -13.96
C THR A 193 8.25 18.75 -12.72
N GLY A 194 8.13 18.10 -11.56
CA GLY A 194 8.36 18.73 -10.26
C GLY A 194 7.64 17.97 -9.16
N ASP A 195 7.49 18.60 -8.00
CA ASP A 195 6.78 18.02 -6.86
C ASP A 195 5.26 18.00 -7.13
N ILE A 196 4.64 16.83 -7.02
CA ILE A 196 3.19 16.66 -7.16
C ILE A 196 2.41 17.53 -6.18
N ASN A 197 2.97 17.82 -4.99
CA ASN A 197 2.34 18.65 -3.97
C ASN A 197 2.12 20.10 -4.45
N GLU A 198 3.01 20.62 -5.31
CA GLU A 198 2.82 21.94 -5.91
C GLU A 198 1.52 22.01 -6.71
N VAL A 199 1.22 20.96 -7.46
CA VAL A 199 0.02 20.92 -8.30
C VAL A 199 -1.24 20.60 -7.49
N ILE A 200 -1.10 19.78 -6.44
CA ILE A 200 -2.18 19.52 -5.47
C ILE A 200 -2.57 20.83 -4.78
N SER A 201 -1.61 21.66 -4.38
CA SER A 201 -1.85 22.98 -3.79
C SER A 201 -2.60 23.94 -4.73
N GLN A 202 -2.44 23.76 -6.04
CA GLN A 202 -3.16 24.51 -7.09
C GLN A 202 -4.59 23.96 -7.35
N GLY A 203 -5.06 23.03 -6.52
CA GLY A 203 -6.41 22.47 -6.58
C GLY A 203 -6.58 21.30 -7.54
N TYR A 204 -5.48 20.68 -7.99
CA TYR A 204 -5.56 19.42 -8.73
C TYR A 204 -5.63 18.24 -7.76
N SER A 205 -6.19 17.13 -8.24
CA SER A 205 -6.33 15.90 -7.44
C SER A 205 -5.81 14.69 -8.22
N PRO A 206 -5.18 13.71 -7.56
CA PRO A 206 -4.72 12.50 -8.23
C PRO A 206 -5.84 11.80 -9.02
N CYS A 207 -5.51 11.32 -10.21
CA CYS A 207 -6.39 10.45 -10.96
C CYS A 207 -6.56 9.14 -10.19
N LYS A 208 -7.81 8.75 -9.92
CA LYS A 208 -8.12 7.49 -9.22
C LYS A 208 -7.66 6.23 -9.97
N ARG A 209 -7.30 6.33 -11.25
CA ARG A 209 -6.86 5.19 -12.07
C ARG A 209 -5.35 4.93 -11.99
N CYS A 210 -4.53 5.97 -12.16
CA CYS A 210 -3.08 5.84 -12.09
C CYS A 210 -2.48 6.22 -10.72
N ASN A 211 -3.31 6.78 -9.84
CA ASN A 211 -3.01 7.12 -8.45
C ASN A 211 -1.61 7.71 -8.22
N PRO A 212 -1.28 8.84 -8.89
CA PRO A 212 0.02 9.46 -8.72
C PRO A 212 0.21 9.98 -7.30
N SER A 213 1.37 9.66 -6.75
CA SER A 213 1.89 10.11 -5.46
C SER A 213 3.22 10.82 -5.62
#